data_AF-A0AAV7M088-F1
#
_entry.id   AF-A0AAV7M088-F1
#
_cell.length_a   1.000
_cell.length_b   1.000
_cell.length_c   1.000
_cell.angle_alpha   90.00
_cell.angle_beta   90.00
_cell.angle_gamma   90.00
#
_symmetry.space_group_name_H-M   'P 1'
#
loop_
_entity.id
_entity.type
_entity.pdbx_description
1 polymer ?
#
loop_
_entity_poly.entity_id
_entity_poly.type
_entity_poly.pdbx_seq_one_letter_code
_entity_poly.pdbx_strand_id
1 'polypeptide(L)'
;MKGFLDSCGIRHARTALYNPRANGIVERANRMIRSGLQLAVVNGLDAGSVISELVWGYRTTENTTSCRVPFVDMRGRKPVSKLRPAWMERLLGGGGAFNGDSANETGDDNERIKPGDWVKIKSGRVRRV
;
A
#
# COMPACT_ATOMS: atom_id res chain seq x y z
N MET A 1 7.85 10.74 -31.68
CA MET A 1 7.42 10.46 -30.30
C MET A 1 6.20 11.26 -29.84
N LYS A 2 5.95 12.48 -30.35
CA LYS A 2 4.71 13.24 -30.06
C LYS A 2 3.42 12.52 -30.51
N GLY A 3 3.39 11.96 -31.72
CA GLY A 3 2.18 11.37 -32.29
C GLY A 3 1.49 10.28 -31.45
N PHE A 4 2.25 9.42 -30.75
CA PHE A 4 1.66 8.41 -29.86
C PHE A 4 1.06 9.04 -28.60
N LEU A 5 1.79 9.94 -27.94
CA LEU A 5 1.32 10.59 -26.71
C LEU A 5 0.10 11.48 -26.98
N ASP A 6 0.09 12.17 -28.12
CA ASP A 6 -1.03 12.98 -28.58
C ASP A 6 -2.26 12.09 -28.88
N SER A 7 -2.06 10.89 -29.47
CA SER A 7 -3.14 9.93 -29.71
C SER A 7 -3.76 9.38 -28.42
N CYS A 8 -2.99 9.32 -27.34
CA CYS A 8 -3.47 8.93 -26.02
C CYS A 8 -4.05 10.11 -25.21
N GLY A 9 -4.07 11.33 -25.76
CA GLY A 9 -4.49 12.54 -25.05
C GLY A 9 -3.55 12.97 -23.91
N ILE A 10 -2.29 12.52 -23.93
CA ILE A 10 -1.31 12.76 -22.87
C ILE A 10 -0.48 13.99 -23.21
N ARG A 11 -0.55 15.03 -22.37
CA ARG A 11 0.33 16.19 -22.48
C ARG A 11 1.74 15.87 -22.00
N HIS A 12 2.69 15.76 -22.94
CA HIS A 12 4.10 15.60 -22.61
C HIS A 12 4.77 16.94 -22.33
N ALA A 13 5.01 17.24 -21.05
CA ALA A 13 5.80 18.40 -20.63
C ALA A 13 7.19 17.94 -20.18
N ARG A 14 8.24 18.60 -20.70
CA ARG A 14 9.60 18.42 -20.20
C ARG A 14 9.80 19.34 -19.01
N THR A 15 10.26 18.79 -17.89
CA THR A 15 10.63 19.57 -16.73
C THR A 15 11.88 20.40 -17.05
N ALA A 16 11.84 21.70 -16.73
CA ALA A 16 13.02 22.55 -16.82
C ALA A 16 14.00 22.26 -15.67
N LEU A 17 15.25 22.71 -15.81
CA LEU A 17 16.25 22.59 -14.73
C LEU A 17 15.82 23.30 -13.44
N TYR A 18 15.07 24.41 -13.54
CA TYR A 18 14.65 25.25 -12.41
C TYR A 18 13.38 24.78 -11.69
N ASN A 19 13.19 23.46 -11.52
CA ASN A 19 12.13 22.92 -10.67
C ASN A 19 12.71 22.02 -9.57
N PRO A 20 13.34 22.60 -8.52
CA PRO A 20 14.07 21.84 -7.51
C PRO A 20 13.15 20.90 -6.71
N ARG A 21 11.88 21.26 -6.53
CA ARG A 21 10.92 20.43 -5.81
C ARG A 21 10.63 19.12 -6.56
N ALA A 22 10.28 19.21 -7.85
CA ALA A 22 9.99 18.02 -8.65
C ALA A 22 11.26 17.20 -8.92
N ASN A 23 12.36 17.87 -9.28
CA ASN A 23 13.63 17.20 -9.57
C ASN A 23 14.18 16.50 -8.33
N GLY A 24 14.13 17.13 -7.15
CA GLY A 24 14.57 16.52 -5.90
C GLY A 24 13.77 15.28 -5.49
N ILE A 25 12.46 15.23 -5.80
CA ILE A 25 11.64 14.04 -5.57
C ILE A 25 12.09 12.90 -6.50
N VAL A 26 12.30 13.20 -7.80
CA VAL A 26 12.76 12.23 -8.79
C VAL A 26 14.16 11.71 -8.45
N GLU A 27 15.08 12.59 -8.09
CA GLU A 27 16.45 12.22 -7.69
C GLU A 27 16.47 11.30 -6.46
N ARG A 28 15.64 11.58 -5.45
CA ARG A 28 15.51 10.71 -4.28
C ARG A 28 15.01 9.33 -4.67
N ALA A 29 14.00 9.24 -5.54
CA ALA A 29 13.48 7.97 -6.04
C ALA A 29 14.55 7.22 -6.85
N ASN A 30 15.27 7.91 -7.74
CA ASN A 30 16.34 7.31 -8.53
C ASN A 30 17.49 6.79 -7.66
N ARG A 31 17.86 7.52 -6.60
CA ARG A 31 18.88 7.08 -5.63
C ARG A 31 18.46 5.80 -4.92
N MET A 32 17.21 5.73 -4.47
CA MET A 32 16.65 4.54 -3.82
C MET A 32 16.68 3.32 -4.76
N ILE A 33 16.22 3.47 -6.01
CA ILE A 33 16.25 2.40 -7.01
C ILE A 33 17.68 1.94 -7.27
N ARG A 34 18.61 2.88 -7.44
CA ARG A 34 20.03 2.58 -7.65
C ARG A 34 20.60 1.77 -6.48
N SER A 35 20.35 2.20 -5.24
CA SER A 35 20.82 1.48 -4.05
C SER A 35 20.22 0.08 -3.94
N GLY A 36 18.93 -0.08 -4.23
CA GLY A 36 18.28 -1.40 -4.26
C GLY A 36 18.88 -2.34 -5.31
N LEU A 37 19.15 -1.82 -6.51
CA LEU A 37 19.78 -2.59 -7.58
C LEU A 37 21.23 -2.96 -7.26
N GLN A 38 22.00 -2.05 -6.65
CA GLN A 38 23.35 -2.37 -6.18
C GLN A 38 23.34 -3.51 -5.17
N LEU A 39 22.39 -3.50 -4.23
CA LEU A 39 22.20 -4.58 -3.27
C LEU A 39 21.79 -5.89 -3.95
N ALA A 40 20.95 -5.82 -5.00
CA ALA A 40 20.56 -7.00 -5.78
C ALA A 40 21.77 -7.65 -6.46
N VAL A 41 22.64 -6.85 -7.08
CA VAL A 41 23.85 -7.33 -7.75
C VAL A 41 24.79 -8.01 -6.75
N VAL A 42 24.99 -7.43 -5.56
CA VAL A 42 25.85 -8.01 -4.53
C VAL A 42 25.30 -9.34 -4.02
N ASN A 43 23.98 -9.47 -3.89
CA ASN A 43 23.31 -10.69 -3.40
C ASN A 43 22.96 -11.71 -4.50
N GLY A 44 23.26 -11.41 -5.77
CA GLY A 44 22.89 -12.26 -6.90
C GLY A 44 21.38 -12.41 -7.13
N LEU A 45 20.58 -11.42 -6.72
CA LEU A 45 19.11 -11.42 -6.86
C LEU A 45 18.68 -10.91 -8.24
N ASP A 46 17.51 -11.37 -8.70
CA ASP A 46 16.89 -10.84 -9.92
C ASP A 46 16.47 -9.36 -9.75
N ALA A 47 16.87 -8.54 -10.72
CA ALA A 47 16.59 -7.11 -10.71
C ALA A 47 15.08 -6.81 -10.81
N GLY A 48 14.33 -7.59 -11.59
CA GLY A 48 12.88 -7.40 -11.77
C GLY A 48 12.10 -7.61 -10.47
N SER A 49 12.43 -8.68 -9.74
CA SER A 49 11.87 -8.97 -8.43
C SER A 49 12.19 -7.86 -7.42
N VAL A 50 13.45 -7.45 -7.33
CA VAL A 50 13.90 -6.41 -6.38
C VAL A 50 13.24 -5.06 -6.68
N ILE A 51 13.12 -4.66 -7.94
CA ILE A 51 12.42 -3.41 -8.31
C ILE A 51 10.96 -3.47 -7.89
N SER A 52 10.28 -4.60 -8.14
CA SER A 52 8.87 -4.77 -7.81
C SER A 52 8.65 -4.65 -6.29
N GLU A 53 9.50 -5.28 -5.50
CA GLU A 53 9.50 -5.20 -4.04
C GLU A 53 9.82 -3.80 -3.52
N LEU A 54 10.83 -3.14 -4.09
CA LEU A 54 11.24 -1.79 -3.70
C LEU A 54 10.12 -0.78 -3.96
N VAL A 55 9.50 -0.86 -5.14
CA VAL A 55 8.37 0.00 -5.51
C VAL A 55 7.17 -0.25 -4.62
N TRP A 56 6.92 -1.51 -4.22
CA TRP A 56 5.89 -1.84 -3.25
C TRP A 56 6.18 -1.20 -1.89
N GLY A 57 7.38 -1.44 -1.34
CA GLY A 57 7.81 -0.86 -0.07
C GLY A 57 7.68 0.66 -0.06
N TYR A 58 8.18 1.34 -1.10
CA TYR A 58 8.05 2.80 -1.23
C TYR A 58 6.59 3.28 -1.20
N ARG A 59 5.68 2.55 -1.85
CA ARG A 59 4.26 2.92 -1.93
C ARG A 59 3.50 2.67 -0.62
N THR A 60 3.94 1.70 0.18
CA THR A 60 3.27 1.30 1.43
C THR A 60 3.89 1.87 2.69
N THR A 61 5.13 2.33 2.64
CA THR A 61 5.81 2.96 3.79
C THR A 61 5.40 4.43 3.89
N GLU A 62 5.16 4.90 5.12
CA GLU A 62 4.83 6.29 5.37
C GLU A 62 6.02 7.19 5.07
N ASN A 63 5.77 8.30 4.37
CA ASN A 63 6.79 9.31 4.14
C ASN A 63 6.91 10.21 5.38
N THR A 64 8.12 10.43 5.85
CA THR A 64 8.43 11.24 7.05
C THR A 64 7.82 12.65 6.99
N THR A 65 7.72 13.26 5.81
CA THR A 65 7.21 14.64 5.68
C THR A 65 5.69 14.74 5.67
N SER A 66 5.00 13.76 5.06
CA SER A 66 3.54 13.79 4.94
C SER A 66 2.82 12.90 5.96
N CYS A 67 3.56 12.09 6.71
CA CYS A 67 3.06 11.05 7.63
C CYS A 67 1.98 10.17 6.96
N ARG A 68 2.10 10.00 5.63
CA ARG A 68 1.15 9.27 4.79
C ARG A 68 1.92 8.43 3.79
N VAL A 69 1.33 7.31 3.41
CA VAL A 69 1.89 6.41 2.41
C VAL A 69 1.68 6.99 1.00
N PRO A 70 2.68 6.99 0.11
CA PRO A 70 2.54 7.53 -1.24
C PRO A 70 1.40 6.89 -2.04
N PHE A 71 1.05 5.64 -1.77
CA PHE A 71 -0.10 4.99 -2.41
C PHE A 71 -1.42 5.69 -2.10
N VAL A 72 -1.62 6.10 -0.84
CA VAL A 72 -2.85 6.80 -0.42
C VAL A 72 -2.91 8.17 -1.06
N ASP A 73 -1.77 8.89 -1.10
CA ASP A 73 -1.71 10.20 -1.74
C ASP A 73 -1.98 10.12 -3.25
N MET A 74 -1.51 9.05 -3.93
CA MET A 74 -1.73 8.86 -5.38
C MET A 74 -3.11 8.30 -5.74
N ARG A 75 -3.65 7.39 -4.94
CA ARG A 75 -4.85 6.60 -5.29
C ARG A 75 -6.08 6.97 -4.47
N GLY A 76 -5.93 7.80 -3.44
CA GLY A 76 -7.03 8.20 -2.55
C GLY A 76 -7.62 7.07 -1.70
N ARG A 77 -6.99 5.89 -1.69
CA ARG A 77 -7.44 4.70 -0.97
C ARG A 77 -6.26 3.96 -0.36
N LYS A 78 -6.48 3.24 0.73
CA LYS A 78 -5.45 2.38 1.33
C LYS A 78 -5.08 1.24 0.37
N PRO A 79 -3.80 0.83 0.30
CA PRO A 79 -3.41 -0.32 -0.49
C PRO A 79 -4.13 -1.56 0.05
N VAL A 80 -4.84 -2.26 -0.83
CA VAL A 80 -5.42 -3.56 -0.52
C VAL A 80 -4.33 -4.61 -0.74
N SER A 81 -3.82 -5.22 0.32
CA SER A 81 -2.90 -6.35 0.21
C SER A 81 -3.63 -7.64 0.60
N LYS A 82 -3.69 -8.61 -0.32
CA LYS A 82 -3.97 -10.02 0.02
C LYS A 82 -2.71 -10.77 0.43
N LEU A 83 -1.53 -10.23 0.08
CA LEU A 83 -0.21 -10.77 0.36
C LEU A 83 0.56 -9.72 1.15
N ARG A 84 0.72 -9.96 2.46
CA ARG A 84 1.75 -9.30 3.25
C ARG A 84 3.10 -9.89 2.81
N PRO A 85 4.10 -9.10 2.39
CA PRO A 85 5.42 -9.64 2.07
C PRO A 85 6.05 -10.31 3.30
N ALA A 86 6.70 -11.46 3.14
CA ALA A 86 7.27 -12.24 4.26
C ALA A 86 8.26 -11.45 5.14
N TRP A 87 8.96 -10.46 4.57
CA TRP A 87 9.86 -9.58 5.35
C TRP A 87 9.11 -8.59 6.25
N MET A 88 7.84 -8.32 5.95
CA MET A 88 6.96 -7.44 6.73
C MET A 88 6.49 -8.15 8.01
N GLU A 89 6.19 -9.46 7.95
CA GLU A 89 6.01 -10.31 9.14
C GLU A 89 7.29 -10.37 9.97
N ARG A 90 8.46 -10.45 9.31
CA ARG A 90 9.76 -10.52 10.00
C ARG A 90 10.16 -9.22 10.71
N LEU A 91 9.72 -8.06 10.21
CA LEU A 91 9.91 -6.77 10.88
C LEU A 91 8.86 -6.50 11.97
N LEU A 92 7.60 -6.92 11.77
CA LEU A 92 6.52 -6.73 12.73
C LEU A 92 6.54 -7.76 13.88
N GLY A 93 7.18 -8.92 13.68
CA GLY A 93 7.35 -9.95 14.72
C GLY A 93 8.47 -9.66 15.74
N GLY A 94 9.22 -8.55 15.58
CA GLY A 94 10.37 -8.22 16.41
C GLY A 94 10.21 -7.02 17.35
N GLY A 95 9.05 -6.34 17.35
CA GLY A 95 8.86 -5.13 18.15
C GLY A 95 7.44 -5.01 18.65
N GLY A 96 7.28 -5.14 19.97
CA GLY A 96 6.19 -4.59 20.79
C GLY A 96 4.78 -4.67 20.21
N ALA A 97 3.99 -5.61 20.74
CA ALA A 97 2.54 -5.64 20.61
C ALA A 97 1.95 -4.21 20.68
N PHE A 98 1.41 -3.72 19.57
CA PHE A 98 0.38 -2.69 19.64
C PHE A 98 -0.83 -3.36 20.30
N ASN A 99 -1.02 -3.07 21.59
CA ASN A 99 -2.29 -3.28 22.28
C ASN A 99 -3.33 -2.37 21.61
N GLY A 100 -3.91 -2.86 20.54
CA GLY A 100 -5.28 -2.51 20.18
C GLY A 100 -6.14 -3.58 20.82
N ASP A 101 -6.89 -3.20 21.85
CA ASP A 101 -8.00 -3.98 22.41
C ASP A 101 -8.88 -4.48 21.25
N SER A 102 -8.57 -5.67 20.78
CA SER A 102 -9.34 -6.39 19.78
C SER A 102 -10.13 -7.38 20.59
N ALA A 103 -11.33 -6.96 20.97
CA ALA A 103 -12.33 -7.84 21.54
C ALA A 103 -12.34 -9.13 20.71
N ASN A 104 -12.15 -10.25 21.41
CA ASN A 104 -12.21 -11.58 20.85
C ASN A 104 -13.63 -11.83 20.33
N GLU A 105 -13.85 -11.63 19.03
CA GLU A 105 -14.98 -12.22 18.30
C GLU A 105 -14.51 -13.53 17.67
N THR A 106 -14.19 -14.52 18.51
CA THR A 106 -14.29 -15.92 18.09
C THR A 106 -15.76 -16.28 18.19
N GLY A 107 -16.52 -15.88 17.17
CA GLY A 107 -17.90 -16.31 16.94
C GLY A 107 -17.93 -17.07 15.63
N ASP A 108 -18.34 -18.33 15.69
CA ASP A 108 -18.56 -19.18 14.53
C ASP A 108 -19.65 -18.55 13.62
N ASP A 109 -19.25 -17.90 12.53
CA ASP A 109 -20.15 -17.14 11.62
C ASP A 109 -21.07 -18.02 10.76
N ASN A 110 -21.27 -19.29 11.09
CA ASN A 110 -21.93 -20.26 10.21
C ASN A 110 -23.27 -20.82 10.71
N GLU A 111 -23.95 -20.12 11.63
CA GLU A 111 -25.36 -20.36 11.88
C GLU A 111 -26.21 -19.50 10.93
N ARG A 112 -26.59 -20.10 9.79
CA ARG A 112 -27.60 -19.51 8.88
C ARG A 112 -28.88 -19.21 9.67
N ILE A 113 -29.27 -17.94 9.74
CA ILE A 113 -30.54 -17.45 10.31
C ILE A 113 -31.69 -18.27 9.72
N LYS A 114 -32.51 -18.89 10.58
CA LYS A 114 -33.66 -19.69 10.16
C LYS A 114 -34.94 -18.84 10.23
N PRO A 115 -35.96 -19.13 9.40
CA PRO A 115 -37.26 -18.47 9.52
C PRO A 115 -37.83 -18.70 10.93
N GLY A 116 -38.23 -17.62 11.62
CA GLY A 116 -38.75 -17.65 13.00
C GLY A 116 -37.80 -17.10 14.07
N ASP A 117 -36.53 -16.85 13.74
CA ASP A 117 -35.55 -16.31 14.68
C ASP A 117 -35.75 -14.81 14.94
N TRP A 118 -35.44 -14.38 16.17
CA TRP A 118 -35.54 -12.96 16.55
C TRP A 118 -34.21 -12.24 16.27
N VAL A 119 -34.24 -11.24 15.40
CA VAL A 119 -33.06 -10.45 15.03
C VAL A 119 -33.23 -9.02 15.52
N LYS A 120 -32.19 -8.52 16.21
CA LYS A 120 -32.09 -7.12 16.62
C LYS A 120 -31.65 -6.29 15.41
N ILE A 121 -32.45 -5.30 15.06
CA ILE A 121 -32.06 -4.29 14.06
C ILE A 121 -31.38 -3.11 14.74
N LYS A 122 -30.51 -2.40 13.99
CA LYS A 122 -29.67 -1.30 14.48
C LYS A 122 -30.44 -0.14 15.16
N SER A 123 -31.76 -0.08 15.00
CA SER A 123 -32.67 0.84 15.71
C SER A 123 -33.01 0.42 17.15
N GLY A 124 -32.44 -0.66 17.68
CA GLY A 124 -32.71 -1.18 19.03
C GLY A 124 -34.04 -1.95 19.17
N ARG A 125 -34.81 -2.09 18.09
CA ARG A 125 -36.05 -2.87 18.05
C ARG A 125 -35.73 -4.31 17.63
N VAL A 126 -36.43 -5.29 18.20
CA VAL A 126 -36.31 -6.70 17.82
C VAL A 126 -37.44 -7.04 16.84
N ARG A 127 -37.15 -7.73 15.73
CA ARG A 127 -38.18 -8.30 14.84
C ARG A 127 -37.91 -9.79 14.62
N ARG A 128 -38.99 -10.55 14.39
CA ARG A 128 -38.90 -11.95 13.97
C ARG A 128 -38.67 -12.02 12.46
N VAL A 129 -37.75 -12.88 12.02
CA VAL A 129 -37.45 -13.17 10.61
C VAL A 129 -38.50 -14.11 10.02
#